data_AF-A0A0D2DYG7-F1
#
_entry.id   AF-A0A0D2DYG7-F1
#
_cell.length_a   1.000
_cell.length_b   1.000
_cell.length_c   1.000
_cell.angle_alpha   90.00
_cell.angle_beta   90.00
_cell.angle_gamma   90.00
#
_symmetry.space_group_name_H-M   'P 1'
#
loop_
_entity.id
_entity.type
_entity.pdbx_description
1 polymer ?
#
loop_
_entity_poly.entity_id
_entity_poly.type
_entity_poly.pdbx_seq_one_letter_code
_entity_poly.pdbx_strand_id
1 'polypeptide(L)'
;MGSLTNPDGSQYPSSSLDPAVKSTRNKRTPSQSSFEKSISGPTDPCMGNADATILATHFGIELEFVLAFREDLLESIISKYNLDADIIKTLADYEHRSLIEHDNIGTNPSYECRWRHPSWALHVPETDIVCNSKLHKGMFFSRVRNGKQWVRRYVAEPLLIAQDRLEKQGLLSNVVGWVEPDPHNRDSHEASKIILPNHNSTDERALLRTSLIDYTEWTLTNDHTVVGALRSQLREHLISQGVTEDDVSKWDSYGVEMISPVFELERKREALSQIEKYLGGLVSKETSILESVWASAHVHIGFNFSSAKDIPILLLQHLAYILVLHEDLLSKCHPRSRCGIQLLESAPEEVEDEGSIDDEVFDPDAPYEPPPEQSEEELEECNERVVLAFEAKYTGADNVSSNARYLRKQLSQRSTQYSPESIRDAIFNQGGNIFDLVALLQPNDEHGNPHRGYMYNFANLVNLARNNTTWKQIKPTVEFRQHACTMSAEALNRWVTLLERVVRVAEKNAQGTTPSGPTNPADDVQSSFAKGECDKYPSQWPYESMSAFCGEFLGMSLEDQQYWQQRFERYKDDRPEEVGDK
;
A
#
# COMPACT_ATOMS: atom_id res chain seq x y z
N MET A 1 15.33 -39.67 -2.95
CA MET A 1 16.70 -39.43 -3.48
C MET A 1 16.74 -39.87 -4.94
N GLY A 2 17.20 -39.02 -5.84
CA GLY A 2 17.23 -39.25 -7.30
C GLY A 2 16.62 -38.06 -8.02
N SER A 3 17.32 -36.93 -8.08
CA SER A 3 18.37 -36.57 -9.06
C SER A 3 17.80 -36.26 -10.44
N LEU A 4 17.72 -34.95 -10.67
CA LEU A 4 17.59 -34.21 -11.91
C LEU A 4 18.37 -34.83 -13.08
N THR A 5 17.71 -34.96 -14.23
CA THR A 5 18.36 -35.09 -15.53
C THR A 5 17.79 -34.04 -16.47
N ASN A 6 18.60 -33.01 -16.73
CA ASN A 6 18.43 -32.06 -17.83
C ASN A 6 18.58 -32.79 -19.17
N PRO A 7 17.63 -32.64 -20.11
CA PRO A 7 17.90 -32.89 -21.51
C PRO A 7 18.42 -31.61 -22.17
N ASP A 8 19.65 -31.69 -22.62
CA ASP A 8 20.36 -30.74 -23.48
C ASP A 8 19.58 -30.37 -24.76
N GLY A 9 19.61 -29.07 -25.06
CA GLY A 9 20.12 -28.52 -26.32
C GLY A 9 19.51 -29.01 -27.63
N SER A 10 18.57 -28.22 -28.18
CA SER A 10 18.31 -28.22 -29.62
C SER A 10 18.64 -26.84 -30.22
N GLN A 11 19.48 -26.90 -31.24
CA GLN A 11 20.12 -25.79 -31.91
C GLN A 11 19.14 -25.01 -32.81
N TYR A 12 19.18 -23.68 -32.70
CA TYR A 12 18.53 -22.74 -33.60
C TYR A 12 19.13 -22.81 -35.02
N PRO A 13 18.31 -22.95 -36.07
CA PRO A 13 18.71 -22.60 -37.43
C PRO A 13 18.31 -21.16 -37.74
N SER A 14 19.32 -20.31 -37.97
CA SER A 14 19.15 -18.97 -38.52
C SER A 14 18.71 -19.05 -39.98
N SER A 15 17.55 -18.49 -40.32
CA SER A 15 17.20 -18.18 -41.71
C SER A 15 16.92 -16.69 -41.83
N SER A 16 17.95 -15.96 -42.26
CA SER A 16 17.81 -14.68 -42.95
C SER A 16 17.13 -14.91 -44.30
N LEU A 17 16.16 -14.09 -44.68
CA LEU A 17 15.96 -13.65 -46.06
C LEU A 17 14.97 -12.46 -46.10
N ASP A 18 15.59 -11.33 -46.42
CA ASP A 18 15.19 -9.99 -46.84
C ASP A 18 13.83 -9.71 -47.56
N PRO A 19 13.47 -8.41 -47.68
CA PRO A 19 12.10 -7.92 -47.77
C PRO A 19 11.69 -7.56 -49.19
N ALA A 20 10.38 -7.55 -49.43
CA ALA A 20 9.83 -6.99 -50.66
C ALA A 20 8.36 -6.59 -50.51
N VAL A 21 8.14 -5.28 -50.73
CA VAL A 21 7.12 -4.76 -51.66
C VAL A 21 5.81 -4.20 -51.08
N LYS A 22 5.82 -2.85 -51.08
CA LYS A 22 4.81 -1.90 -51.60
C LYS A 22 3.49 -1.77 -50.81
N SER A 23 3.29 -0.68 -50.08
CA SER A 23 3.02 0.69 -50.56
C SER A 23 1.57 0.94 -51.00
N THR A 24 1.07 2.10 -50.54
CA THR A 24 -0.14 2.85 -50.91
C THR A 24 -1.46 2.35 -50.32
N ARG A 25 -2.14 3.18 -49.52
CA ARG A 25 -2.99 4.27 -50.03
C ARG A 25 -3.58 5.14 -48.91
N ASN A 26 -3.24 6.42 -49.01
CA ASN A 26 -3.88 7.61 -48.43
C ASN A 26 -5.39 7.50 -48.14
N LYS A 27 -5.83 8.09 -47.01
CA LYS A 27 -6.86 9.15 -47.01
C LYS A 27 -7.08 9.80 -45.63
N ARG A 28 -6.82 11.11 -45.63
CA ARG A 28 -7.55 12.21 -44.96
C ARG A 28 -7.56 12.27 -43.43
N THR A 29 -6.51 12.91 -42.93
CA THR A 29 -6.43 13.59 -41.64
C THR A 29 -7.41 14.77 -41.58
N PRO A 30 -8.31 14.85 -40.58
CA PRO A 30 -9.00 16.08 -40.24
C PRO A 30 -8.07 16.99 -39.43
N SER A 31 -8.10 18.27 -39.78
CA SER A 31 -7.35 19.38 -39.20
C SER A 31 -7.41 19.40 -37.67
N GLN A 32 -6.35 18.95 -37.01
CA GLN A 32 -6.12 19.22 -35.59
C GLN A 32 -5.62 20.66 -35.46
N SER A 33 -6.44 21.49 -34.82
CA SER A 33 -6.06 22.81 -34.33
C SER A 33 -4.92 22.63 -33.33
N SER A 34 -3.74 23.15 -33.69
CA SER A 34 -2.58 23.25 -32.83
C SER A 34 -2.89 24.11 -31.61
N PHE A 35 -3.31 23.47 -30.52
CA PHE A 35 -3.10 24.03 -29.19
C PHE A 35 -1.61 23.94 -28.91
N GLU A 36 -0.88 24.99 -29.25
CA GLU A 36 0.46 25.24 -28.74
C GLU A 36 0.35 25.41 -27.22
N LYS A 37 0.38 24.28 -26.49
CA LYS A 37 0.69 24.27 -25.07
C LYS A 37 2.13 24.79 -24.96
N SER A 38 2.25 26.07 -24.63
CA SER A 38 3.47 26.69 -24.16
C SER A 38 4.03 25.82 -23.03
N ILE A 39 5.10 25.09 -23.32
CA ILE A 39 5.95 24.47 -22.32
C ILE A 39 6.49 25.64 -21.50
N SER A 40 5.85 25.90 -20.36
CA SER A 40 6.37 26.81 -19.35
C SER A 40 7.74 26.29 -18.99
N GLY A 41 8.78 27.02 -19.42
CA GLY A 41 10.13 26.78 -18.99
C GLY A 41 10.20 26.77 -17.45
N PRO A 42 11.23 26.14 -16.88
CA PRO A 42 11.37 26.00 -15.44
C PRO A 42 11.29 27.39 -14.83
N THR A 43 10.23 27.60 -14.05
CA THR A 43 9.99 28.80 -13.28
C THR A 43 11.26 29.06 -12.47
N ASP A 44 11.87 30.21 -12.73
CA ASP A 44 13.04 30.75 -12.06
C ASP A 44 12.90 30.48 -10.55
N PRO A 45 13.74 29.62 -9.93
CA PRO A 45 13.60 29.32 -8.52
C PRO A 45 13.79 30.62 -7.77
N CYS A 46 12.67 31.11 -7.23
CA CYS A 46 12.55 32.31 -6.43
C CYS A 46 13.84 32.58 -5.66
N MET A 47 14.33 33.82 -5.75
CA MET A 47 15.24 34.39 -4.78
C MET A 47 14.54 34.39 -3.41
N GLY A 48 14.51 33.21 -2.78
CA GLY A 48 13.79 32.94 -1.56
C GLY A 48 14.50 33.64 -0.42
N ASN A 49 13.75 34.46 0.31
CA ASN A 49 14.14 34.88 1.64
C ASN A 49 14.68 33.65 2.38
N ALA A 50 15.95 33.69 2.79
CA ALA A 50 16.58 32.61 3.56
C ALA A 50 15.84 32.32 4.89
N ASP A 51 14.87 33.18 5.25
CA ASP A 51 14.00 33.07 6.42
C ASP A 51 12.59 32.54 6.10
N ALA A 52 12.34 31.96 4.92
CA ALA A 52 11.04 31.35 4.64
C ALA A 52 10.84 30.13 5.57
N THR A 53 9.92 30.27 6.53
CA THR A 53 9.58 29.20 7.47
C THR A 53 9.14 27.94 6.73
N ILE A 54 9.78 26.82 7.05
CA ILE A 54 9.43 25.51 6.48
C ILE A 54 8.17 24.99 7.16
N LEU A 55 7.16 24.68 6.36
CA LEU A 55 5.82 24.30 6.77
C LEU A 55 5.29 23.18 5.88
N ALA A 56 4.43 22.35 6.46
CA ALA A 56 3.52 21.50 5.72
C ALA A 56 2.53 22.37 4.95
N THR A 57 2.50 22.13 3.65
CA THR A 57 1.74 22.94 2.68
C THR A 57 0.83 22.07 1.82
N HIS A 58 1.18 20.81 1.63
CA HIS A 58 0.49 19.92 0.72
C HIS A 58 0.23 18.57 1.35
N PHE A 59 -0.67 17.80 0.75
CA PHE A 59 -0.88 16.41 1.07
C PHE A 59 -1.26 15.59 -0.17
N GLY A 60 -1.04 14.29 -0.11
CA GLY A 60 -1.54 13.31 -1.07
C GLY A 60 -2.13 12.12 -0.33
N ILE A 61 -3.03 11.38 -0.98
CA ILE A 61 -3.65 10.18 -0.42
C ILE A 61 -3.43 9.01 -1.37
N GLU A 62 -3.01 7.88 -0.82
CA GLU A 62 -2.99 6.58 -1.50
C GLU A 62 -4.14 5.75 -0.88
N LEU A 63 -5.14 5.39 -1.69
CA LEU A 63 -6.31 4.62 -1.27
C LEU A 63 -6.22 3.22 -1.83
N GLU A 64 -6.03 2.25 -0.95
CA GLU A 64 -6.09 0.84 -1.29
C GLU A 64 -7.52 0.33 -1.06
N PHE A 65 -8.02 -0.49 -1.99
CA PHE A 65 -9.32 -1.15 -1.87
C PHE A 65 -9.43 -2.32 -2.82
N VAL A 66 -10.52 -3.09 -2.69
CA VAL A 66 -10.86 -4.11 -3.68
C VAL A 66 -11.87 -3.52 -4.66
N LEU A 67 -11.59 -3.66 -5.96
CA LEU A 67 -12.51 -3.39 -7.04
C LEU A 67 -13.18 -4.70 -7.46
N ALA A 68 -14.50 -4.78 -7.31
CA ALA A 68 -15.34 -5.81 -7.91
C ALA A 68 -15.84 -5.35 -9.29
N PHE A 69 -15.83 -6.26 -10.26
CA PHE A 69 -16.26 -5.96 -11.63
C PHE A 69 -16.92 -7.18 -12.29
N ARG A 70 -17.80 -6.91 -13.25
CA ARG A 70 -18.43 -7.96 -14.07
C ARG A 70 -17.53 -8.43 -15.21
N GLU A 71 -17.73 -9.69 -15.59
CA GLU A 71 -17.03 -10.35 -16.70
C GLU A 71 -17.12 -9.58 -18.02
N ASP A 72 -18.29 -9.06 -18.37
CA ASP A 72 -18.53 -8.33 -19.63
C ASP A 72 -17.68 -7.05 -19.73
N LEU A 73 -17.35 -6.43 -18.59
CA LEU A 73 -16.39 -5.33 -18.56
C LEU A 73 -14.97 -5.79 -18.84
N LEU A 74 -14.55 -6.93 -18.27
CA LEU A 74 -13.23 -7.50 -18.53
C LEU A 74 -13.09 -7.92 -20.00
N GLU A 75 -14.09 -8.60 -20.57
CA GLU A 75 -14.14 -8.95 -22.00
C GLU A 75 -14.07 -7.70 -22.90
N SER A 76 -14.78 -6.64 -22.51
CA SER A 76 -14.76 -5.35 -23.21
C SER A 76 -13.36 -4.73 -23.19
N ILE A 77 -12.67 -4.73 -22.04
CA ILE A 77 -11.29 -4.23 -21.93
C ILE A 77 -10.31 -5.07 -22.74
N ILE A 78 -10.39 -6.40 -22.65
CA ILE A 78 -9.58 -7.34 -23.44
C ILE A 78 -9.73 -7.02 -24.93
N SER A 79 -10.97 -6.85 -25.40
CA SER A 79 -11.28 -6.49 -26.79
C SER A 79 -10.81 -5.07 -27.16
N LYS A 80 -11.03 -4.08 -26.28
CA LYS A 80 -10.65 -2.67 -26.46
C LYS A 80 -9.15 -2.49 -26.58
N TYR A 81 -8.36 -3.29 -25.88
CA TYR A 81 -6.89 -3.24 -25.91
C TYR A 81 -6.26 -4.32 -26.79
N ASN A 82 -7.06 -5.12 -27.50
CA ASN A 82 -6.60 -6.23 -28.34
C ASN A 82 -5.65 -7.18 -27.60
N LEU A 83 -5.98 -7.45 -26.32
CA LEU A 83 -5.29 -8.45 -25.52
C LEU A 83 -5.82 -9.79 -26.04
N ASP A 84 -5.00 -10.58 -26.73
CA ASP A 84 -5.40 -11.93 -27.18
C ASP A 84 -5.49 -12.85 -25.95
N ALA A 85 -6.55 -12.70 -25.16
CA ALA A 85 -6.70 -13.33 -23.85
C ALA A 85 -8.06 -14.01 -23.73
N ASP A 86 -8.08 -15.23 -23.21
CA ASP A 86 -9.32 -15.89 -22.76
C ASP A 86 -9.39 -15.82 -21.23
N ILE A 87 -10.58 -15.57 -20.68
CA ILE A 87 -10.82 -15.59 -19.24
C ILE A 87 -10.89 -17.05 -18.77
N ILE A 88 -10.07 -17.41 -17.80
CA ILE A 88 -10.07 -18.72 -17.13
C ILE A 88 -10.64 -18.53 -15.73
N LYS A 89 -11.81 -19.11 -15.47
CA LYS A 89 -12.50 -19.02 -14.17
C LYS A 89 -12.30 -20.22 -13.26
N THR A 90 -11.82 -21.32 -13.82
CA THR A 90 -11.64 -22.60 -13.13
C THR A 90 -10.16 -22.96 -13.19
N LEU A 91 -9.52 -22.91 -12.03
CA LEU A 91 -8.11 -23.18 -11.84
C LEU A 91 -7.99 -24.20 -10.72
N ALA A 92 -7.18 -25.23 -10.93
CA ALA A 92 -6.89 -26.17 -9.86
C ALA A 92 -6.02 -25.51 -8.78
N ASP A 93 -6.00 -26.08 -7.57
CA ASP A 93 -5.20 -25.61 -6.43
C ASP A 93 -3.75 -25.27 -6.76
N TYR A 94 -3.06 -26.19 -7.45
CA TYR A 94 -1.65 -26.00 -7.80
C TYR A 94 -1.45 -24.89 -8.85
N GLU A 95 -2.46 -24.62 -9.67
CA GLU A 95 -2.46 -23.55 -10.67
C GLU A 95 -2.64 -22.20 -10.00
N HIS A 96 -3.56 -22.11 -9.02
CA HIS A 96 -3.69 -20.96 -8.15
C HIS A 96 -2.38 -20.63 -7.42
N ARG A 97 -1.70 -21.66 -6.86
CA ARG A 97 -0.37 -21.48 -6.25
C ARG A 97 0.66 -20.97 -7.26
N SER A 98 0.66 -21.49 -8.48
CA SER A 98 1.59 -21.06 -9.54
C SER A 98 1.33 -19.62 -9.99
N LEU A 99 0.10 -19.13 -9.82
CA LEU A 99 -0.24 -17.72 -10.07
C LEU A 99 0.17 -16.80 -8.92
N ILE A 100 0.63 -17.32 -7.79
CA ILE A 100 1.10 -16.53 -6.65
C ILE A 100 2.61 -16.65 -6.59
N GLU A 101 3.27 -15.49 -6.54
CA GLU A 101 4.71 -15.39 -6.38
C GLU A 101 5.10 -16.06 -5.04
N HIS A 102 5.76 -17.22 -5.10
CA HIS A 102 6.30 -17.92 -3.92
C HIS A 102 7.77 -17.54 -3.65
N ASP A 103 8.47 -16.99 -4.63
CA ASP A 103 9.91 -16.80 -4.53
C ASP A 103 10.24 -15.48 -3.80
N ASN A 104 10.39 -15.58 -2.48
CA ASN A 104 11.04 -14.60 -1.58
C ASN A 104 10.27 -13.32 -1.20
N ILE A 105 8.98 -13.20 -1.48
CA ILE A 105 8.19 -12.21 -0.72
C ILE A 105 8.11 -12.76 0.71
N GLY A 106 8.85 -12.15 1.64
CA GLY A 106 8.78 -12.50 3.06
C GLY A 106 7.32 -12.66 3.47
N THR A 107 7.01 -13.75 4.18
CA THR A 107 5.68 -14.26 4.52
C THR A 107 4.59 -13.18 4.49
N ASN A 108 4.01 -12.88 3.32
CA ASN A 108 2.91 -11.92 3.25
C ASN A 108 1.67 -12.73 3.59
N PRO A 109 1.06 -12.52 4.77
CA PRO A 109 -0.03 -13.38 5.19
C PRO A 109 -1.22 -13.30 4.23
N SER A 110 -1.36 -12.20 3.48
CA SER A 110 -2.43 -12.08 2.48
C SER A 110 -2.27 -13.09 1.35
N TYR A 111 -1.06 -13.31 0.85
CA TYR A 111 -0.80 -14.29 -0.20
C TYR A 111 -0.74 -15.72 0.33
N GLU A 112 -0.15 -15.92 1.50
CA GLU A 112 -0.08 -17.23 2.14
C GLU A 112 -1.48 -17.75 2.51
N CYS A 113 -2.35 -16.87 3.01
CA CYS A 113 -3.72 -17.24 3.35
C CYS A 113 -4.65 -17.24 2.12
N ARG A 114 -4.63 -16.20 1.26
CA ARG A 114 -5.57 -16.09 0.11
C ARG A 114 -5.04 -16.71 -1.17
N TRP A 115 -4.40 -17.87 -1.07
CA TRP A 115 -3.66 -18.47 -2.19
C TRP A 115 -4.50 -18.85 -3.43
N ARG A 116 -5.83 -18.70 -3.37
CA ARG A 116 -6.77 -18.91 -4.47
C ARG A 116 -7.38 -17.65 -5.09
N HIS A 117 -6.99 -16.43 -4.70
CA HIS A 117 -7.63 -15.19 -5.19
C HIS A 117 -6.63 -14.18 -5.81
N PRO A 118 -7.00 -13.44 -6.88
CA PRO A 118 -8.30 -13.39 -7.58
C PRO A 118 -8.69 -14.72 -8.23
N SER A 119 -9.99 -14.91 -8.41
CA SER A 119 -10.57 -16.20 -8.79
C SER A 119 -10.32 -16.55 -10.26
N TRP A 120 -10.09 -15.54 -11.10
CA TRP A 120 -9.87 -15.74 -12.52
C TRP A 120 -8.43 -15.40 -12.94
N ALA A 121 -8.05 -15.92 -14.09
CA ALA A 121 -6.78 -15.64 -14.75
C ALA A 121 -7.00 -15.42 -16.25
N LEU A 122 -5.96 -14.95 -16.93
CA LEU A 122 -5.95 -14.75 -18.36
C LEU A 122 -5.07 -15.79 -19.04
N HIS A 123 -5.65 -16.54 -19.98
CA HIS A 123 -4.91 -17.43 -20.87
C HIS A 123 -4.50 -16.65 -22.11
N VAL A 124 -3.19 -16.54 -22.34
CA VAL A 124 -2.59 -15.60 -23.30
C VAL A 124 -1.56 -16.31 -24.20
N PRO A 125 -1.27 -15.77 -25.39
CA PRO A 125 -0.27 -16.33 -26.29
C PRO A 125 1.14 -16.18 -25.72
N GLU A 126 2.09 -16.91 -26.31
CA GLU A 126 3.52 -16.75 -26.02
C GLU A 126 4.01 -15.31 -26.27
N THR A 127 3.36 -14.60 -27.19
CA THR A 127 3.68 -13.21 -27.54
C THR A 127 3.10 -12.17 -26.58
N ASP A 128 2.39 -12.57 -25.51
CA ASP A 128 1.85 -11.63 -24.52
C ASP A 128 2.97 -10.76 -23.92
N ILE A 129 2.73 -9.44 -23.89
CA ILE A 129 3.73 -8.46 -23.50
C ILE A 129 4.11 -8.57 -22.01
N VAL A 130 3.18 -8.97 -21.13
CA VAL A 130 3.44 -9.16 -19.71
C VAL A 130 4.36 -10.36 -19.50
N CYS A 131 4.07 -11.47 -20.21
CA CYS A 131 4.91 -12.66 -20.20
C CYS A 131 6.32 -12.37 -20.73
N ASN A 132 6.43 -11.74 -21.91
CA ASN A 132 7.71 -11.44 -22.55
C ASN A 132 8.57 -10.43 -21.80
N SER A 133 7.93 -9.47 -21.13
CA SER A 133 8.63 -8.46 -20.34
C SER A 133 9.02 -8.96 -18.95
N LYS A 134 8.76 -10.24 -18.63
CA LYS A 134 8.98 -10.86 -17.31
C LYS A 134 8.30 -10.11 -16.16
N LEU A 135 7.20 -9.40 -16.47
CA LEU A 135 6.43 -8.64 -15.48
C LEU A 135 5.52 -9.51 -14.62
N HIS A 136 5.41 -10.78 -14.96
CA HIS A 136 4.62 -11.73 -14.20
C HIS A 136 5.27 -12.11 -12.85
N LYS A 137 6.55 -11.82 -12.58
CA LYS A 137 7.23 -12.15 -11.30
C LYS A 137 6.99 -13.60 -10.82
N GLY A 138 7.10 -14.58 -11.72
CA GLY A 138 6.76 -15.97 -11.42
C GLY A 138 5.26 -16.31 -11.31
N MET A 139 4.34 -15.33 -11.37
CA MET A 139 2.88 -15.49 -11.29
C MET A 139 2.23 -15.99 -12.60
N PHE A 140 2.69 -17.13 -13.11
CA PHE A 140 2.18 -17.74 -14.34
C PHE A 140 2.53 -19.22 -14.43
N PHE A 141 1.79 -19.94 -15.27
CA PHE A 141 2.14 -21.32 -15.63
C PHE A 141 1.85 -21.60 -17.10
N SER A 142 2.45 -22.66 -17.62
CA SER A 142 2.26 -23.09 -19.01
C SER A 142 1.04 -24.00 -19.13
N ARG A 143 0.08 -23.61 -19.96
CA ARG A 143 -1.06 -24.44 -20.38
C ARG A 143 -1.28 -24.20 -21.86
N VAL A 144 -0.99 -25.18 -22.71
CA VAL A 144 -1.13 -25.02 -24.17
C VAL A 144 -2.53 -25.40 -24.61
N ARG A 145 -3.32 -24.42 -25.07
CA ARG A 145 -4.66 -24.64 -25.62
C ARG A 145 -5.00 -23.55 -26.63
N ASN A 146 -5.58 -23.90 -27.78
CA ASN A 146 -6.05 -22.95 -28.80
C ASN A 146 -5.02 -21.89 -29.24
N GLY A 147 -3.73 -22.24 -29.33
CA GLY A 147 -2.66 -21.31 -29.72
C GLY A 147 -2.17 -20.38 -28.59
N LYS A 148 -2.76 -20.48 -27.40
CA LYS A 148 -2.32 -19.79 -26.18
C LYS A 148 -1.47 -20.72 -25.33
N GLN A 149 -0.47 -20.17 -24.64
CA GLN A 149 0.56 -20.93 -23.93
C GLN A 149 0.61 -20.62 -22.44
N TRP A 150 0.37 -19.38 -22.04
CA TRP A 150 0.58 -18.93 -20.67
C TRP A 150 -0.72 -18.59 -19.98
N VAL A 151 -0.88 -19.01 -18.73
CA VAL A 151 -1.94 -18.51 -17.85
C VAL A 151 -1.30 -17.57 -16.85
N ARG A 152 -1.76 -16.32 -16.78
CA ARG A 152 -1.22 -15.27 -15.89
C ARG A 152 -2.33 -14.55 -15.14
N ARG A 153 -1.95 -13.85 -14.07
CA ARG A 153 -2.83 -12.91 -13.37
C ARG A 153 -3.06 -11.62 -14.17
N TYR A 154 -4.03 -10.85 -13.70
CA TYR A 154 -4.21 -9.46 -14.11
C TYR A 154 -2.99 -8.61 -13.76
N VAL A 155 -2.70 -7.65 -14.64
CA VAL A 155 -1.66 -6.63 -14.43
C VAL A 155 -2.21 -5.23 -14.66
N ALA A 156 -3.02 -4.99 -15.67
CA ALA A 156 -3.60 -3.67 -15.90
C ALA A 156 -5.11 -3.74 -16.13
N GLU A 157 -5.65 -4.91 -16.40
CA GLU A 157 -7.02 -5.09 -16.90
C GLU A 157 -8.07 -4.57 -15.90
N PRO A 158 -8.03 -4.89 -14.58
CA PRO A 158 -8.93 -4.29 -13.59
C PRO A 158 -8.75 -2.77 -13.46
N LEU A 159 -7.52 -2.27 -13.58
CA LEU A 159 -7.24 -0.83 -13.53
C LEU A 159 -7.85 -0.10 -14.73
N LEU A 160 -7.81 -0.72 -15.92
CA LEU A 160 -8.43 -0.20 -17.14
C LEU A 160 -9.96 -0.21 -17.05
N ILE A 161 -10.56 -1.21 -16.36
CA ILE A 161 -11.99 -1.19 -16.05
C ILE A 161 -12.30 0.04 -15.19
N ALA A 162 -11.55 0.25 -14.10
CA ALA A 162 -11.72 1.43 -13.24
C ALA A 162 -11.53 2.75 -14.01
N GLN A 163 -10.51 2.86 -14.84
CA GLN A 163 -10.27 4.02 -15.70
C GLN A 163 -11.46 4.27 -16.64
N ASP A 164 -11.95 3.26 -17.35
CA ASP A 164 -13.09 3.39 -18.26
C ASP A 164 -14.35 3.86 -17.53
N ARG A 165 -14.57 3.41 -16.28
CA ARG A 165 -15.67 3.90 -15.43
C ARG A 165 -15.52 5.37 -15.06
N LEU A 166 -14.32 5.80 -14.68
CA LEU A 166 -14.03 7.19 -14.33
C LEU A 166 -14.17 8.11 -15.56
N GLU A 167 -13.63 7.70 -16.71
CA GLU A 167 -13.69 8.46 -17.97
C GLU A 167 -15.13 8.67 -18.44
N LYS A 168 -16.00 7.67 -18.31
CA LYS A 168 -17.44 7.79 -18.60
C LYS A 168 -18.13 8.88 -17.77
N GLN A 169 -17.53 9.28 -16.65
CA GLN A 169 -18.01 10.36 -15.78
C GLN A 169 -17.20 11.65 -15.93
N GLY A 170 -16.26 11.71 -16.87
CA GLY A 170 -15.38 12.85 -17.07
C GLY A 170 -14.31 13.01 -15.98
N LEU A 171 -14.00 11.94 -15.25
CA LEU A 171 -12.95 11.90 -14.24
C LEU A 171 -11.72 11.25 -14.87
N LEU A 172 -10.65 12.03 -15.07
CA LEU A 172 -9.45 11.55 -15.75
C LEU A 172 -8.51 10.84 -14.78
N SER A 173 -7.98 9.69 -15.18
CA SER A 173 -6.95 8.98 -14.45
C SER A 173 -5.95 8.29 -15.38
N ASN A 174 -4.74 8.12 -14.87
CA ASN A 174 -3.70 7.27 -15.43
C ASN A 174 -3.82 5.86 -14.86
N VAL A 175 -3.32 4.89 -15.61
CA VAL A 175 -3.19 3.49 -15.24
C VAL A 175 -1.72 3.12 -15.35
N VAL A 176 -1.17 2.61 -14.24
CA VAL A 176 0.17 2.06 -14.18
C VAL A 176 0.06 0.68 -13.55
N GLY A 177 0.31 -0.40 -14.30
CA GLY A 177 0.25 -1.75 -13.74
C GLY A 177 1.18 -1.89 -12.52
N TRP A 178 2.48 -1.67 -12.73
CA TRP A 178 3.49 -1.76 -11.67
C TRP A 178 4.35 -0.50 -11.56
N VAL A 179 4.41 0.08 -10.35
CA VAL A 179 5.26 1.24 -10.05
C VAL A 179 6.66 0.76 -9.60
N GLU A 180 7.44 0.30 -10.57
CA GLU A 180 8.68 -0.42 -10.32
C GLU A 180 9.80 -0.02 -11.29
N PRO A 181 11.07 -0.07 -10.87
CA PRO A 181 12.19 0.15 -11.76
C PRO A 181 12.39 -1.05 -12.68
N ASP A 182 13.14 -0.86 -13.77
CA ASP A 182 13.59 -2.00 -14.55
C ASP A 182 14.57 -2.85 -13.73
N PRO A 183 14.43 -4.19 -13.68
CA PRO A 183 15.29 -5.03 -12.85
C PRO A 183 16.75 -5.05 -13.34
N HIS A 184 17.01 -4.76 -14.61
CA HIS A 184 18.34 -4.76 -15.21
C HIS A 184 18.95 -3.35 -15.28
N ASN A 185 18.11 -2.31 -15.33
CA ASN A 185 18.52 -0.92 -15.39
C ASN A 185 17.71 -0.07 -14.41
N ARG A 186 17.96 -0.28 -13.11
CA ARG A 186 17.14 0.30 -12.04
C ARG A 186 17.10 1.83 -12.07
N ASP A 187 18.16 2.47 -12.55
CA ASP A 187 18.31 3.92 -12.59
C ASP A 187 17.66 4.59 -13.82
N SER A 188 17.17 3.81 -14.78
CA SER A 188 16.59 4.34 -16.02
C SER A 188 15.06 4.32 -15.99
N HIS A 189 14.45 5.50 -15.88
CA HIS A 189 13.00 5.66 -16.02
C HIS A 189 12.49 5.23 -17.40
N GLU A 190 13.26 5.48 -18.46
CA GLU A 190 12.87 5.05 -19.80
C GLU A 190 12.91 3.52 -19.94
N ALA A 191 13.86 2.83 -19.31
CA ALA A 191 13.91 1.37 -19.31
C ALA A 191 12.75 0.74 -18.51
N SER A 192 12.30 1.41 -17.45
CA SER A 192 11.17 0.92 -16.66
C SER A 192 9.82 1.10 -17.39
N LYS A 193 9.71 2.10 -18.27
CA LYS A 193 8.49 2.45 -19.00
C LYS A 193 8.12 1.39 -20.05
N ILE A 194 7.06 0.64 -19.78
CA ILE A 194 6.45 -0.30 -20.72
C ILE A 194 5.03 0.18 -21.01
N ILE A 195 4.80 0.66 -22.23
CA ILE A 195 3.49 1.17 -22.66
C ILE A 195 2.57 -0.01 -22.96
N LEU A 196 1.31 0.07 -22.54
CA LEU A 196 0.30 -0.89 -22.96
C LEU A 196 -0.12 -0.60 -24.40
N PRO A 197 0.04 -1.54 -25.35
CA PRO A 197 -0.38 -1.32 -26.73
C PRO A 197 -1.91 -1.19 -26.82
N ASN A 198 -2.40 -0.28 -27.65
CA ASN A 198 -3.82 -0.14 -28.02
C ASN A 198 -3.91 -0.04 -29.56
N HIS A 199 -4.95 -0.65 -30.15
CA HIS A 199 -5.24 -0.94 -31.57
C HIS A 199 -4.42 -0.19 -32.63
N ASN A 200 -4.24 1.14 -32.53
CA ASN A 200 -3.39 1.93 -33.43
C ASN A 200 -2.73 3.16 -32.77
N SER A 201 -2.81 3.29 -31.46
CA SER A 201 -2.30 4.45 -30.74
C SER A 201 -1.72 4.03 -29.40
N THR A 202 -0.60 4.62 -29.02
CA THR A 202 -0.11 4.53 -27.65
C THR A 202 -0.98 5.42 -26.77
N ASP A 203 -1.77 4.83 -25.87
CA ASP A 203 -2.35 5.60 -24.77
C ASP A 203 -1.25 5.78 -23.72
N GLU A 204 -0.63 6.96 -23.70
CA GLU A 204 0.46 7.26 -22.75
C GLU A 204 -0.02 7.25 -21.29
N ARG A 205 -1.34 7.27 -21.07
CA ARG A 205 -1.95 7.17 -19.74
C ARG A 205 -2.11 5.72 -19.28
N ALA A 206 -1.84 4.72 -20.13
CA ALA A 206 -1.92 3.30 -19.80
C ALA A 206 -0.54 2.65 -19.94
N LEU A 207 0.14 2.45 -18.82
CA LEU A 207 1.46 1.84 -18.73
C LEU A 207 1.34 0.50 -17.99
N LEU A 208 2.03 -0.53 -18.48
CA LEU A 208 2.18 -1.81 -17.76
C LEU A 208 3.17 -1.69 -16.61
N ARG A 209 4.21 -0.87 -16.79
CA ARG A 209 5.22 -0.58 -15.78
C ARG A 209 5.79 0.81 -16.00
N THR A 210 6.08 1.52 -14.91
CA THR A 210 6.94 2.70 -14.90
C THR A 210 7.50 2.90 -13.50
N SER A 211 8.69 3.47 -13.38
CA SER A 211 9.24 3.91 -12.10
C SER A 211 8.81 5.32 -11.71
N LEU A 212 8.29 6.09 -12.67
CA LEU A 212 7.89 7.48 -12.50
C LEU A 212 6.38 7.60 -12.58
N ILE A 213 5.76 8.11 -11.51
CA ILE A 213 4.34 8.47 -11.47
C ILE A 213 4.21 9.98 -11.61
N ASP A 214 3.25 10.43 -12.41
CA ASP A 214 2.82 11.82 -12.44
C ASP A 214 1.78 12.10 -11.34
N TYR A 215 2.21 12.74 -10.26
CA TYR A 215 1.35 13.13 -9.13
C TYR A 215 0.56 14.42 -9.37
N THR A 216 0.52 14.94 -10.60
CA THR A 216 -0.40 16.02 -10.99
C THR A 216 -1.79 15.49 -11.37
N GLU A 217 -1.90 14.18 -11.59
CA GLU A 217 -3.12 13.50 -12.00
C GLU A 217 -3.42 12.31 -11.09
N TRP A 218 -4.66 11.82 -11.15
CA TRP A 218 -5.05 10.60 -10.46
C TRP A 218 -4.40 9.40 -11.13
N THR A 219 -3.85 8.47 -10.35
CA THR A 219 -3.22 7.26 -10.87
C THR A 219 -3.83 6.02 -10.22
N LEU A 220 -4.21 5.04 -11.03
CA LEU A 220 -4.62 3.70 -10.62
C LEU A 220 -3.43 2.75 -10.83
N THR A 221 -3.06 2.00 -9.80
CA THR A 221 -1.97 1.02 -9.86
C THR A 221 -2.31 -0.25 -9.09
N ASN A 222 -1.57 -1.31 -9.36
CA ASN A 222 -1.60 -2.48 -8.50
C ASN A 222 -0.80 -2.18 -7.22
N ASP A 223 -1.30 -2.67 -6.10
CA ASP A 223 -0.52 -2.83 -4.89
C ASP A 223 -0.43 -4.34 -4.57
N HIS A 224 0.80 -4.82 -4.38
CA HIS A 224 1.08 -6.24 -4.15
C HIS A 224 0.66 -6.71 -2.74
N THR A 225 0.34 -5.81 -1.82
CA THR A 225 -0.19 -6.17 -0.50
C THR A 225 -1.71 -6.36 -0.53
N VAL A 226 -2.39 -5.77 -1.52
CA VAL A 226 -3.85 -5.80 -1.67
C VAL A 226 -4.26 -6.91 -2.61
N VAL A 227 -4.83 -7.97 -2.05
CA VAL A 227 -5.40 -9.09 -2.83
C VAL A 227 -6.90 -8.86 -3.04
N GLY A 228 -7.47 -9.44 -4.11
CA GLY A 228 -8.91 -9.48 -4.33
C GLY A 228 -9.68 -10.11 -3.15
N ALA A 229 -11.00 -9.93 -3.13
CA ALA A 229 -11.87 -10.47 -2.08
C ALA A 229 -12.03 -12.00 -2.19
N LEU A 230 -12.27 -12.64 -1.04
CA LEU A 230 -12.71 -14.02 -0.99
C LEU A 230 -14.09 -14.16 -1.66
N ARG A 231 -14.45 -15.37 -2.08
CA ARG A 231 -15.72 -15.61 -2.78
C ARG A 231 -16.93 -15.28 -1.91
N SER A 232 -16.94 -15.66 -0.63
CA SER A 232 -18.01 -15.30 0.31
C SER A 232 -18.07 -13.80 0.57
N GLN A 233 -16.91 -13.13 0.72
CA GLN A 233 -16.83 -11.68 0.93
C GLN A 233 -17.40 -10.93 -0.29
N LEU A 234 -17.00 -11.33 -1.49
CA LEU A 234 -17.51 -10.77 -2.73
C LEU A 234 -19.02 -11.03 -2.88
N ARG A 235 -19.46 -12.26 -2.63
CA ARG A 235 -20.87 -12.66 -2.66
C ARG A 235 -21.72 -11.83 -1.70
N GLU A 236 -21.35 -11.77 -0.42
CA GLU A 236 -22.07 -11.02 0.61
C GLU A 236 -22.16 -9.53 0.23
N HIS A 237 -21.02 -8.95 -0.18
CA HIS A 237 -20.97 -7.57 -0.63
C HIS A 237 -21.92 -7.32 -1.81
N LEU A 238 -21.83 -8.12 -2.87
CA LEU A 238 -22.66 -7.95 -4.08
C LEU A 238 -24.17 -8.13 -3.79
N ILE A 239 -24.55 -9.12 -2.97
CA ILE A 239 -25.93 -9.31 -2.54
C ILE A 239 -26.43 -8.09 -1.75
N SER A 240 -25.60 -7.52 -0.87
CA SER A 240 -25.94 -6.28 -0.14
C SER A 240 -26.16 -5.09 -1.08
N GLN A 241 -25.52 -5.09 -2.25
CA GLN A 241 -25.71 -4.09 -3.31
C GLN A 241 -26.87 -4.43 -4.27
N GLY A 242 -27.61 -5.51 -4.01
CA GLY A 242 -28.78 -5.90 -4.80
C GLY A 242 -28.47 -6.72 -6.05
N VAL A 243 -27.26 -7.27 -6.19
CA VAL A 243 -26.94 -8.26 -7.22
C VAL A 243 -27.64 -9.59 -6.88
N THR A 244 -28.21 -10.24 -7.89
CA THR A 244 -28.88 -11.53 -7.70
C THR A 244 -27.86 -12.65 -7.49
N GLU A 245 -28.24 -13.70 -6.75
CA GLU A 245 -27.38 -14.87 -6.51
C GLU A 245 -26.82 -15.47 -7.81
N ASP A 246 -27.68 -15.62 -8.82
CA ASP A 246 -27.31 -16.18 -10.13
C ASP A 246 -26.26 -15.32 -10.87
N ASP A 247 -26.27 -14.01 -10.61
CA ASP A 247 -25.33 -13.08 -11.24
C ASP A 247 -23.99 -13.01 -10.52
N VAL A 248 -23.87 -13.43 -9.24
CA VAL A 248 -22.61 -13.35 -8.46
C VAL A 248 -21.46 -14.06 -9.17
N SER A 249 -21.73 -15.21 -9.82
CA SER A 249 -20.74 -15.99 -10.59
C SER A 249 -20.16 -15.25 -11.81
N LYS A 250 -20.74 -14.11 -12.20
CA LYS A 250 -20.30 -13.25 -13.30
C LYS A 250 -19.42 -12.10 -12.82
N TRP A 251 -19.07 -12.07 -11.54
CA TRP A 251 -18.19 -11.06 -10.94
C TRP A 251 -16.88 -11.67 -10.48
N ASP A 252 -15.83 -10.87 -10.57
CA ASP A 252 -14.55 -11.13 -9.93
C ASP A 252 -14.11 -9.87 -9.18
N SER A 253 -13.00 -9.95 -8.48
CA SER A 253 -12.47 -8.81 -7.74
C SER A 253 -10.95 -8.74 -7.72
N TYR A 254 -10.41 -7.54 -7.60
CA TYR A 254 -8.97 -7.31 -7.62
C TYR A 254 -8.57 -6.16 -6.70
N GLY A 255 -7.38 -6.26 -6.09
CA GLY A 255 -6.83 -5.19 -5.25
C GLY A 255 -6.30 -4.03 -6.10
N VAL A 256 -6.70 -2.81 -5.76
CA VAL A 256 -6.34 -1.60 -6.50
C VAL A 256 -5.84 -0.56 -5.51
N GLU A 257 -4.78 0.15 -5.89
CA GLU A 257 -4.35 1.37 -5.25
C GLU A 257 -4.70 2.57 -6.15
N MET A 258 -5.39 3.55 -5.58
CA MET A 258 -5.71 4.82 -6.22
C MET A 258 -4.93 5.95 -5.54
N ILE A 259 -4.03 6.55 -6.28
CA ILE A 259 -3.15 7.62 -5.82
C ILE A 259 -3.73 8.96 -6.27
N SER A 260 -3.92 9.86 -5.32
CA SER A 260 -4.40 11.21 -5.59
C SER A 260 -3.30 12.11 -6.18
N PRO A 261 -3.70 13.20 -6.86
CA PRO A 261 -2.81 14.33 -7.07
C PRO A 261 -2.31 14.90 -5.74
N VAL A 262 -1.25 15.70 -5.81
CA VAL A 262 -0.81 16.53 -4.67
C VAL A 262 -1.80 17.68 -4.49
N PHE A 263 -2.45 17.74 -3.33
CA PHE A 263 -3.38 18.78 -2.95
C PHE A 263 -2.75 19.79 -2.00
N GLU A 264 -3.22 21.03 -2.04
CA GLU A 264 -2.90 22.05 -1.04
C GLU A 264 -3.71 21.79 0.25
N LEU A 265 -3.06 21.85 1.42
CA LEU A 265 -3.72 21.68 2.71
C LEU A 265 -4.82 22.74 2.94
N GLU A 266 -4.61 23.96 2.45
CA GLU A 266 -5.59 25.05 2.56
C GLU A 266 -6.88 24.75 1.78
N ARG A 267 -6.79 23.91 0.74
CA ARG A 267 -7.91 23.51 -0.12
C ARG A 267 -8.39 22.09 0.14
N LYS A 268 -8.13 21.55 1.34
CA LYS A 268 -8.49 20.17 1.72
C LYS A 268 -9.94 19.80 1.42
N ARG A 269 -10.90 20.71 1.64
CA ARG A 269 -12.32 20.44 1.42
C ARG A 269 -12.62 20.15 -0.05
N GLU A 270 -11.99 20.89 -0.96
CA GLU A 270 -12.14 20.67 -2.40
C GLU A 270 -11.47 19.36 -2.82
N ALA A 271 -10.30 19.06 -2.28
CA ALA A 271 -9.60 17.79 -2.49
C ALA A 271 -10.44 16.59 -2.04
N LEU A 272 -11.06 16.65 -0.87
CA LEU A 272 -11.90 15.58 -0.33
C LEU A 272 -13.22 15.44 -1.08
N SER A 273 -13.78 16.54 -1.59
CA SER A 273 -14.90 16.47 -2.53
C SER A 273 -14.50 15.81 -3.85
N GLN A 274 -13.26 15.98 -4.32
CA GLN A 274 -12.75 15.23 -5.47
C GLN A 274 -12.63 13.75 -5.14
N ILE A 275 -12.04 13.38 -4.00
CA ILE A 275 -11.95 11.98 -3.56
C ILE A 275 -13.32 11.31 -3.55
N GLU A 276 -14.34 11.97 -3.01
CA GLU A 276 -15.73 11.48 -3.01
C GLU A 276 -16.25 11.22 -4.44
N LYS A 277 -15.98 12.13 -5.38
CA LYS A 277 -16.38 11.97 -6.78
C LYS A 277 -15.67 10.78 -7.45
N TYR A 278 -14.37 10.59 -7.20
CA TYR A 278 -13.62 9.47 -7.78
C TYR A 278 -14.07 8.13 -7.22
N LEU A 279 -14.26 8.03 -5.89
CA LEU A 279 -14.78 6.82 -5.26
C LEU A 279 -16.21 6.49 -5.74
N GLY A 280 -17.10 7.50 -5.78
CA GLY A 280 -18.43 7.35 -6.35
C GLY A 280 -18.40 6.99 -7.85
N GLY A 281 -17.37 7.44 -8.56
CA GLY A 281 -17.13 7.15 -9.97
C GLY A 281 -16.89 5.67 -10.29
N LEU A 282 -16.40 4.92 -9.30
CA LEU A 282 -16.10 3.49 -9.40
C LEU A 282 -17.31 2.60 -9.07
N VAL A 283 -18.37 3.15 -8.48
CA VAL A 283 -19.57 2.38 -8.11
C VAL A 283 -20.61 2.46 -9.23
N SER A 284 -21.11 1.31 -9.68
CA SER A 284 -22.13 1.20 -10.71
C SER A 284 -22.89 -0.13 -10.62
N LYS A 285 -23.75 -0.41 -11.60
CA LYS A 285 -24.41 -1.73 -11.71
C LYS A 285 -23.43 -2.86 -12.10
N GLU A 286 -22.25 -2.51 -12.58
CA GLU A 286 -21.28 -3.45 -13.17
C GLU A 286 -19.92 -3.40 -12.45
N THR A 287 -19.75 -2.46 -11.53
CA THR A 287 -18.55 -2.28 -10.72
C THR A 287 -18.92 -1.89 -9.31
N SER A 288 -18.13 -2.34 -8.33
CA SER A 288 -18.24 -1.88 -6.95
C SER A 288 -16.86 -1.81 -6.33
N ILE A 289 -16.72 -1.01 -5.28
CA ILE A 289 -15.55 -1.01 -4.41
C ILE A 289 -15.94 -1.56 -3.04
N LEU A 290 -15.02 -2.23 -2.36
CA LEU A 290 -15.22 -2.72 -1.00
C LEU A 290 -13.94 -2.62 -0.17
N GLU A 291 -14.14 -2.49 1.14
CA GLU A 291 -13.06 -2.44 2.12
C GLU A 291 -12.46 -3.84 2.32
N SER A 292 -11.18 -3.89 2.70
CA SER A 292 -10.45 -5.13 2.97
C SER A 292 -9.53 -4.93 4.17
N VAL A 293 -9.33 -5.98 4.99
CA VAL A 293 -8.37 -5.95 6.10
C VAL A 293 -6.92 -5.81 5.63
N TRP A 294 -6.67 -6.14 4.36
CA TRP A 294 -5.38 -6.04 3.67
C TRP A 294 -5.16 -4.68 3.00
N ALA A 295 -6.18 -3.83 2.99
CA ALA A 295 -6.13 -2.51 2.39
C ALA A 295 -6.11 -1.41 3.45
N SER A 296 -5.57 -0.25 3.08
CA SER A 296 -5.44 0.92 3.92
C SER A 296 -5.57 2.24 3.17
N ALA A 297 -5.60 3.32 3.95
CA ALA A 297 -5.51 4.67 3.41
C ALA A 297 -4.24 5.32 3.93
N HIS A 298 -3.30 5.61 3.04
CA HIS A 298 -2.07 6.32 3.37
C HIS A 298 -2.25 7.80 3.11
N VAL A 299 -1.77 8.64 4.03
CA VAL A 299 -1.73 10.09 3.84
C VAL A 299 -0.28 10.54 3.86
N HIS A 300 0.13 11.25 2.83
CA HIS A 300 1.45 11.89 2.76
C HIS A 300 1.28 13.36 3.07
N ILE A 301 1.95 13.87 4.11
CA ILE A 301 2.02 15.31 4.39
C ILE A 301 3.34 15.85 3.84
N GLY A 302 3.25 16.78 2.89
CA GLY A 302 4.37 17.37 2.17
C GLY A 302 4.77 18.75 2.69
N PHE A 303 6.08 18.98 2.72
CA PHE A 303 6.69 20.22 3.19
C PHE A 303 7.22 21.07 2.03
N ASN A 304 7.26 22.40 2.22
CA ASN A 304 7.69 23.38 1.21
C ASN A 304 9.22 23.53 1.08
N PHE A 305 9.97 22.43 1.05
CA PHE A 305 11.41 22.44 0.79
C PHE A 305 11.79 21.41 -0.28
N SER A 306 12.90 21.65 -0.98
CA SER A 306 13.33 20.80 -2.10
C SER A 306 14.74 20.24 -1.96
N SER A 307 15.52 20.70 -0.97
CA SER A 307 16.90 20.29 -0.80
C SER A 307 17.14 19.63 0.55
N ALA A 308 18.08 18.68 0.59
CA ALA A 308 18.41 17.90 1.78
C ALA A 308 18.86 18.77 2.97
N LYS A 309 19.58 19.87 2.70
CA LYS A 309 20.07 20.81 3.74
C LYS A 309 18.94 21.57 4.44
N ASP A 310 17.76 21.63 3.82
CA ASP A 310 16.60 22.35 4.34
C ASP A 310 15.65 21.42 5.11
N ILE A 311 16.01 20.15 5.34
CA ILE A 311 15.15 19.24 6.12
C ILE A 311 14.96 19.81 7.54
N PRO A 312 13.71 20.11 7.97
CA PRO A 312 13.45 20.81 9.22
C PRO A 312 13.53 19.83 10.40
N ILE A 313 14.75 19.45 10.79
CA ILE A 313 14.97 18.35 11.75
C ILE A 313 14.21 18.54 13.07
N LEU A 314 14.16 19.77 13.58
CA LEU A 314 13.47 20.06 14.85
C LEU A 314 11.95 19.90 14.75
N LEU A 315 11.34 20.25 13.62
CA LEU A 315 9.94 19.95 13.34
C LEU A 315 9.72 18.44 13.38
N LEU A 316 10.59 17.67 12.70
CA LEU A 316 10.47 16.22 12.64
C LEU A 316 10.68 15.56 14.00
N GLN A 317 11.56 16.10 14.85
CA GLN A 317 11.72 15.67 16.24
C GLN A 317 10.44 15.90 17.05
N HIS A 318 9.84 17.10 16.97
CA HIS A 318 8.55 17.35 17.63
C HIS A 318 7.43 16.46 17.11
N LEU A 319 7.38 16.24 15.80
CA LEU A 319 6.41 15.34 15.17
C LEU A 319 6.57 13.91 15.68
N ALA A 320 7.80 13.39 15.66
CA ALA A 320 8.11 12.07 16.21
C ALA A 320 7.75 11.97 17.70
N TYR A 321 8.07 12.98 18.50
CA TYR A 321 7.77 13.00 19.93
C TYR A 321 6.26 12.95 20.22
N ILE A 322 5.45 13.70 19.47
CA ILE A 322 3.99 13.66 19.57
C ILE A 322 3.48 12.27 19.19
N LEU A 323 3.90 11.76 18.03
CA LEU A 323 3.41 10.50 17.49
C LEU A 323 3.78 9.31 18.36
N VAL A 324 5.05 9.18 18.77
CA VAL A 324 5.52 8.07 19.63
C VAL A 324 4.75 7.99 20.94
N LEU A 325 4.51 9.13 21.59
CA LEU A 325 3.84 9.15 22.88
C LEU A 325 2.34 8.88 22.81
N HIS A 326 1.71 9.12 21.65
CA HIS A 326 0.27 8.94 21.44
C HIS A 326 -0.03 7.81 20.44
N GLU A 327 0.98 7.04 20.03
CA GLU A 327 0.82 6.00 19.01
C GLU A 327 -0.19 4.94 19.43
N ASP A 328 -0.19 4.55 20.71
CA ASP A 328 -1.17 3.61 21.26
C ASP A 328 -2.60 4.16 21.17
N LEU A 329 -2.81 5.42 21.58
CA LEU A 329 -4.11 6.10 21.48
C LEU A 329 -4.60 6.19 20.03
N LEU A 330 -3.73 6.61 19.12
CA LEU A 330 -4.02 6.73 17.69
C LEU A 330 -4.33 5.36 17.10
N SER A 331 -3.50 4.36 17.39
CA SER A 331 -3.71 3.01 16.88
C SER A 331 -5.07 2.47 17.34
N LYS A 332 -5.47 2.68 18.60
CA LYS A 332 -6.77 2.27 19.15
C LYS A 332 -7.98 2.98 18.54
N CYS A 333 -7.80 3.93 17.61
CA CYS A 333 -8.87 4.47 16.79
C CYS A 333 -9.17 3.64 15.52
N HIS A 334 -8.43 2.56 15.30
CA HIS A 334 -8.54 1.71 14.10
C HIS A 334 -8.77 0.23 14.48
N PRO A 335 -9.35 -0.60 13.59
CA PRO A 335 -9.50 -2.04 13.80
C PRO A 335 -8.21 -2.76 14.18
N ARG A 336 -8.31 -3.99 14.71
CA ARG A 336 -7.16 -4.87 15.01
C ARG A 336 -6.13 -4.92 13.89
N SER A 337 -6.57 -5.06 12.65
CA SER A 337 -5.72 -5.18 11.46
C SER A 337 -4.78 -4.00 11.23
N ARG A 338 -4.89 -2.89 11.97
CA ARG A 338 -3.99 -1.72 11.88
C ARG A 338 -3.21 -1.44 13.17
N CYS A 339 -3.13 -2.40 14.09
CA CYS A 339 -2.43 -2.20 15.37
C CYS A 339 -0.94 -2.52 15.32
N GLY A 340 -0.50 -3.32 14.33
CA GLY A 340 0.91 -3.70 14.17
C GLY A 340 1.47 -4.55 15.31
N ILE A 341 0.58 -5.19 16.09
CA ILE A 341 0.99 -6.05 17.20
C ILE A 341 1.18 -7.46 16.68
N GLN A 342 2.40 -7.99 16.72
CA GLN A 342 2.64 -9.39 16.37
C GLN A 342 1.79 -10.30 17.28
N LEU A 343 0.99 -11.17 16.67
CA LEU A 343 0.31 -12.23 17.41
C LEU A 343 1.37 -13.20 17.89
N LEU A 344 1.26 -13.68 19.13
CA LEU A 344 1.97 -14.91 19.46
C LEU A 344 1.36 -16.00 18.60
N GLU A 345 2.21 -16.67 17.84
CA GLU A 345 1.90 -18.00 17.34
C GLU A 345 1.44 -18.78 18.56
N SER A 346 0.16 -19.13 18.57
CA SER A 346 -0.36 -20.06 19.56
C SER A 346 0.54 -21.27 19.42
N ALA A 347 1.28 -21.64 20.48
CA ALA A 347 2.04 -22.89 20.47
C ALA A 347 1.09 -23.92 19.87
N PRO A 348 1.48 -24.61 18.76
CA PRO A 348 0.57 -25.45 18.01
C PRO A 348 -0.16 -26.27 19.05
N GLU A 349 -1.47 -26.04 19.16
CA GLU A 349 -2.30 -26.68 20.17
C GLU A 349 -2.02 -28.15 19.91
N GLU A 350 -1.22 -28.78 20.80
CA GLU A 350 -0.93 -30.20 20.68
C GLU A 350 -2.31 -30.78 20.62
N VAL A 351 -2.71 -31.28 19.46
CA VAL A 351 -4.02 -31.88 19.27
C VAL A 351 -4.03 -32.91 20.36
N GLU A 352 -4.72 -32.62 21.47
CA GLU A 352 -4.93 -33.57 22.53
C GLU A 352 -5.55 -34.71 21.74
N ASP A 353 -4.78 -35.79 21.59
CA ASP A 353 -5.17 -36.97 20.83
C ASP A 353 -6.43 -37.45 21.54
N GLU A 354 -7.57 -36.91 21.10
CA GLU A 354 -8.80 -36.83 21.89
C GLU A 354 -9.25 -38.27 22.05
N GLY A 355 -8.82 -38.83 23.17
CA GLY A 355 -9.11 -40.13 23.73
C GLY A 355 -9.24 -41.21 22.68
N SER A 356 -8.20 -42.04 22.56
CA SER A 356 -8.35 -43.49 22.36
C SER A 356 -9.62 -43.80 21.58
N ILE A 357 -9.62 -43.51 20.26
CA ILE A 357 -10.60 -44.11 19.36
C ILE A 357 -10.63 -45.54 19.85
N ASP A 358 -11.78 -45.94 20.44
CA ASP A 358 -11.99 -47.29 20.93
C ASP A 358 -11.30 -48.17 19.91
N ASP A 359 -10.37 -49.04 20.33
CA ASP A 359 -9.69 -49.99 19.47
C ASP A 359 -10.76 -50.91 18.85
N GLU A 360 -11.63 -50.36 18.01
CA GLU A 360 -12.51 -51.02 17.09
C GLU A 360 -11.54 -51.85 16.31
N VAL A 361 -11.55 -53.14 16.68
CA VAL A 361 -10.64 -54.16 16.22
C VAL A 361 -10.43 -53.92 14.75
N PHE A 362 -9.27 -53.36 14.41
CA PHE A 362 -8.91 -53.10 13.03
C PHE A 362 -9.03 -54.45 12.34
N ASP A 363 -10.09 -54.62 11.55
CA ASP A 363 -10.34 -55.83 10.83
C ASP A 363 -9.54 -55.71 9.54
N PRO A 364 -8.36 -56.37 9.43
CA PRO A 364 -7.55 -56.29 8.23
C PRO A 364 -8.27 -56.88 7.01
N ASP A 365 -9.34 -57.65 7.22
CA ASP A 365 -10.17 -58.23 6.17
C ASP A 365 -11.39 -57.35 5.83
N ALA A 366 -11.69 -56.31 6.61
CA ALA A 366 -12.68 -55.33 6.23
C ALA A 366 -12.16 -54.55 5.00
N PRO A 367 -12.97 -54.41 3.94
CA PRO A 367 -12.56 -53.62 2.79
C PRO A 367 -12.31 -52.18 3.27
N TYR A 368 -11.05 -51.75 3.21
CA TYR A 368 -10.70 -50.36 3.45
C TYR A 368 -11.35 -49.52 2.35
N GLU A 369 -12.47 -48.88 2.68
CA GLU A 369 -13.02 -47.81 1.88
C GLU A 369 -12.31 -46.53 2.31
N PRO A 370 -11.36 -45.99 1.52
CA PRO A 370 -10.76 -44.71 1.84
C PRO A 370 -11.89 -43.69 2.00
N PRO A 371 -11.77 -42.75 2.95
CA PRO A 371 -12.74 -41.68 3.06
C PRO A 371 -12.89 -41.00 1.69
N PRO A 372 -14.12 -40.65 1.28
CA PRO A 372 -14.34 -40.03 -0.02
C PRO A 372 -13.41 -38.82 -0.17
N GLU A 373 -12.75 -38.71 -1.33
CA GLU A 373 -11.94 -37.54 -1.64
C GLU A 373 -12.84 -36.31 -1.55
N GLN A 374 -12.41 -35.29 -0.78
CA GLN A 374 -13.13 -34.03 -0.71
C GLN A 374 -13.24 -33.43 -2.10
N SER A 375 -14.42 -32.92 -2.43
CA SER A 375 -14.61 -32.16 -3.66
C SER A 375 -13.79 -30.87 -3.64
N GLU A 376 -13.50 -30.33 -4.83
CA GLU A 376 -12.77 -29.07 -4.98
C GLU A 376 -13.49 -27.88 -4.30
N GLU A 377 -14.83 -27.93 -4.29
CA GLU A 377 -15.71 -26.95 -3.63
C GLU A 377 -15.62 -27.06 -2.09
N GLU A 378 -15.69 -28.26 -1.52
CA GLU A 378 -15.50 -28.46 -0.07
C GLU A 378 -14.11 -27.99 0.39
N LEU A 379 -13.08 -28.21 -0.44
CA LEU A 379 -11.74 -27.74 -0.18
C LEU A 379 -11.64 -26.20 -0.28
N GLU A 380 -12.33 -25.58 -1.23
CA GLU A 380 -12.44 -24.12 -1.35
C GLU A 380 -13.10 -23.51 -0.09
N GLU A 381 -14.23 -24.06 0.35
CA GLU A 381 -14.94 -23.60 1.56
C GLU A 381 -14.10 -23.80 2.84
N CYS A 382 -13.37 -24.93 2.93
CA CYS A 382 -12.45 -25.17 4.04
C CYS A 382 -11.34 -24.12 4.06
N ASN A 383 -10.70 -23.87 2.92
CA ASN A 383 -9.66 -22.85 2.80
C ASN A 383 -10.20 -21.46 3.15
N GLU A 384 -11.37 -21.09 2.63
CA GLU A 384 -11.99 -19.81 2.91
C GLU A 384 -12.27 -19.60 4.41
N ARG A 385 -12.77 -20.63 5.11
CA ARG A 385 -12.95 -20.58 6.57
C ARG A 385 -11.63 -20.35 7.31
N VAL A 386 -10.54 -20.99 6.89
CA VAL A 386 -9.21 -20.78 7.46
C VAL A 386 -8.75 -19.33 7.26
N VAL A 387 -8.94 -18.77 6.06
CA VAL A 387 -8.58 -17.37 5.80
C VAL A 387 -9.42 -16.42 6.66
N LEU A 388 -10.74 -16.59 6.72
CA LEU A 388 -11.61 -15.73 7.53
C LEU A 388 -11.24 -15.78 9.02
N ALA A 389 -10.91 -16.98 9.53
CA ALA A 389 -10.44 -17.15 10.90
C ALA A 389 -9.09 -16.44 11.14
N PHE A 390 -8.18 -16.46 10.16
CA PHE A 390 -6.94 -15.70 10.21
C PHE A 390 -7.21 -14.20 10.19
N GLU A 391 -8.02 -13.69 9.26
CA GLU A 391 -8.37 -12.27 9.11
C GLU A 391 -9.03 -11.70 10.36
N ALA A 392 -9.87 -12.49 11.03
CA ALA A 392 -10.48 -12.11 12.31
C ALA A 392 -9.45 -11.90 13.44
N LYS A 393 -8.28 -12.55 13.34
CA LYS A 393 -7.16 -12.39 14.27
C LYS A 393 -6.13 -11.39 13.78
N TYR A 394 -6.06 -11.13 12.47
CA TYR A 394 -5.02 -10.33 11.83
C TYR A 394 -4.86 -8.95 12.48
N THR A 395 -3.60 -8.61 12.77
CA THR A 395 -3.21 -7.41 13.52
C THR A 395 -2.53 -6.36 12.66
N GLY A 396 -2.28 -6.64 11.38
CA GLY A 396 -1.44 -5.78 10.56
C GLY A 396 0.06 -5.96 10.84
N ALA A 397 0.44 -6.86 11.75
CA ALA A 397 1.83 -7.30 11.86
C ALA A 397 2.31 -7.71 10.45
N ASP A 398 3.55 -7.35 10.12
CA ASP A 398 4.19 -7.49 8.80
C ASP A 398 3.82 -6.41 7.76
N ASN A 399 2.66 -5.76 7.85
CA ASN A 399 2.33 -4.60 6.99
C ASN A 399 2.63 -3.26 7.68
N VAL A 400 2.33 -3.17 8.97
CA VAL A 400 2.53 -1.97 9.78
C VAL A 400 3.19 -2.33 11.11
N SER A 401 4.34 -1.74 11.37
CA SER A 401 5.10 -1.85 12.60
C SER A 401 4.94 -0.59 13.45
N SER A 402 4.95 -0.79 14.76
CA SER A 402 4.90 0.29 15.75
C SER A 402 6.28 0.97 15.88
N ASN A 403 6.36 2.26 15.54
CA ASN A 403 7.58 3.04 15.74
C ASN A 403 7.85 3.21 17.25
N ALA A 404 6.80 3.40 18.06
CA ALA A 404 6.93 3.55 19.51
C ALA A 404 7.50 2.29 20.18
N ARG A 405 7.06 1.09 19.78
CA ARG A 405 7.61 -0.18 20.27
C ARG A 405 9.05 -0.40 19.83
N TYR A 406 9.37 -0.08 18.57
CA TYR A 406 10.75 -0.14 18.11
C TYR A 406 11.67 0.75 18.96
N LEU A 407 11.25 2.00 19.19
CA LEU A 407 11.98 2.92 20.05
C LEU A 407 12.11 2.39 21.48
N ARG A 408 11.03 1.90 22.09
CA ARG A 408 11.07 1.28 23.42
C ARG A 408 12.11 0.18 23.49
N LYS A 409 12.14 -0.72 22.51
CA LYS A 409 13.14 -1.79 22.42
C LYS A 409 14.57 -1.24 22.34
N GLN A 410 14.80 -0.19 21.55
CA GLN A 410 16.11 0.48 21.47
C GLN A 410 16.53 1.12 22.81
N LEU A 411 15.59 1.71 23.54
CA LEU A 411 15.88 2.35 24.83
C LEU A 411 16.07 1.33 25.96
N SER A 412 15.29 0.25 26.00
CA SER A 412 15.42 -0.83 26.98
C SER A 412 16.77 -1.57 26.87
N GLN A 413 17.36 -1.60 25.67
CA GLN A 413 18.72 -2.12 25.49
C GLN A 413 19.80 -1.21 26.10
N ARG A 414 19.49 0.06 26.35
CA ARG A 414 20.42 1.07 26.89
C ARG A 414 20.19 1.38 28.37
N SER A 415 18.96 1.23 28.86
CA SER A 415 18.56 1.57 30.23
C SER A 415 17.57 0.53 30.78
N THR A 416 17.66 0.23 32.07
CA THR A 416 16.74 -0.70 32.76
C THR A 416 15.34 -0.14 32.97
N GLN A 417 15.13 1.17 32.83
CA GLN A 417 13.84 1.79 33.06
C GLN A 417 13.42 2.68 31.88
N TYR A 418 12.28 2.35 31.30
CA TYR A 418 11.61 3.16 30.30
C TYR A 418 10.86 4.31 30.99
N SER A 419 11.10 5.54 30.53
CA SER A 419 10.38 6.72 31.00
C SER A 419 10.12 7.70 29.85
N PRO A 420 9.10 8.56 29.94
CA PRO A 420 8.86 9.63 28.96
C PRO A 420 10.09 10.53 28.78
N GLU A 421 10.88 10.75 29.83
CA GLU A 421 12.14 11.51 29.77
C GLU A 421 13.18 10.82 28.89
N SER A 422 13.26 9.49 28.93
CA SER A 422 14.19 8.73 28.08
C SER A 422 13.82 8.84 26.60
N ILE A 423 12.52 8.86 26.27
CA ILE A 423 12.05 9.13 24.89
C ILE A 423 12.41 10.55 24.47
N ARG A 424 12.09 11.53 25.32
CA ARG A 424 12.39 12.95 25.09
C ARG A 424 13.87 13.14 24.76
N ASP A 425 14.76 12.61 25.62
CA ASP A 425 16.21 12.80 25.49
C ASP A 425 16.78 12.10 24.25
N ALA A 426 16.17 10.99 23.84
CA ALA A 426 16.56 10.29 22.62
C ALA A 426 16.11 11.03 21.34
N ILE A 427 14.88 11.56 21.31
CA ILE A 427 14.31 12.23 20.13
C ILE A 427 14.90 13.63 19.95
N PHE A 428 14.98 14.44 21.00
CA PHE A 428 15.46 15.82 20.90
C PHE A 428 16.99 15.91 20.97
N ASN A 429 17.64 15.62 19.85
CA ASN A 429 19.09 15.77 19.69
C ASN A 429 19.44 17.08 18.98
N GLN A 430 20.12 18.02 19.67
CA GLN A 430 20.43 19.34 19.13
C GLN A 430 21.30 19.29 17.87
N GLY A 431 22.21 18.32 17.80
CA GLY A 431 23.07 18.07 16.63
C GLY A 431 22.60 16.92 15.74
N GLY A 432 21.40 16.38 16.01
CA GLY A 432 20.85 15.26 15.27
C GLY A 432 20.51 15.64 13.83
N ASN A 433 20.53 14.65 12.96
CA ASN A 433 20.05 14.75 11.58
C ASN A 433 18.93 13.73 11.31
N ILE A 434 18.40 13.73 10.08
CA ILE A 434 17.32 12.83 9.69
C ILE A 434 17.71 11.34 9.79
N PHE A 435 18.97 10.99 9.55
CA PHE A 435 19.44 9.61 9.66
C PHE A 435 19.43 9.14 11.11
N ASP A 436 19.86 9.99 12.04
CA ASP A 436 19.86 9.68 13.47
C ASP A 436 18.43 9.48 13.97
N LEU A 437 17.52 10.40 13.60
CA LEU A 437 16.11 10.33 13.98
C LEU A 437 15.43 9.08 13.42
N VAL A 438 15.68 8.75 12.16
CA VAL A 438 15.05 7.57 11.54
C VAL A 438 15.64 6.27 12.08
N ALA A 439 16.95 6.19 12.27
CA ALA A 439 17.58 5.00 12.88
C ALA A 439 17.08 4.74 14.31
N LEU A 440 16.61 5.78 15.00
CA LEU A 440 15.99 5.67 16.32
C LEU A 440 14.55 5.11 16.25
N LEU A 441 13.82 5.37 15.16
CA LEU A 441 12.38 5.10 15.04
C LEU A 441 12.06 3.92 14.12
N GLN A 442 12.98 3.51 13.24
CA GLN A 442 12.77 2.49 12.22
C GLN A 442 14.08 1.67 12.03
N PRO A 443 14.02 0.33 12.02
CA PRO A 443 15.12 -0.51 11.60
C PRO A 443 15.38 -0.32 10.11
N ASN A 444 16.62 -0.57 9.73
CA ASN A 444 16.97 -0.72 8.33
C ASN A 444 16.68 -2.14 7.86
N ASP A 445 16.30 -2.28 6.59
CA ASP A 445 16.30 -3.55 5.88
C ASP A 445 17.74 -4.04 5.63
N GLU A 446 17.86 -5.22 5.01
CA GLU A 446 19.15 -5.83 4.65
C GLU A 446 19.99 -4.99 3.68
N HIS A 447 19.39 -4.01 3.01
CA HIS A 447 20.05 -3.07 2.10
C HIS A 447 20.36 -1.72 2.77
N GLY A 448 20.11 -1.58 4.07
CA GLY A 448 20.36 -0.33 4.80
C GLY A 448 19.32 0.76 4.52
N ASN A 449 18.17 0.45 3.93
CA ASN A 449 17.07 1.39 3.76
C ASN A 449 16.11 1.29 4.95
N PRO A 450 15.53 2.41 5.40
CA PRO A 450 14.49 2.35 6.43
C PRO A 450 13.36 1.45 5.99
N HIS A 451 12.99 0.48 6.84
CA HIS A 451 11.86 -0.40 6.57
C HIS A 451 10.58 0.44 6.44
N ARG A 452 9.77 0.18 5.40
CA ARG A 452 8.62 1.02 5.03
C ARG A 452 7.35 0.73 5.84
N GLY A 453 7.20 -0.50 6.32
CA GLY A 453 6.01 -0.95 7.03
C GLY A 453 5.95 -0.41 8.44
N TYR A 454 5.82 0.90 8.63
CA TYR A 454 5.68 1.58 9.92
C TYR A 454 4.46 2.48 9.94
N MET A 455 3.87 2.67 11.12
CA MET A 455 2.68 3.50 11.33
C MET A 455 2.83 4.92 10.76
N TYR A 456 4.02 5.49 10.90
CA TYR A 456 4.44 6.69 10.20
C TYR A 456 5.88 6.52 9.73
N ASN A 457 6.13 6.98 8.50
CA ASN A 457 7.33 6.64 7.75
C ASN A 457 8.03 7.90 7.23
N PHE A 458 9.31 8.02 7.56
CA PHE A 458 10.18 9.13 7.17
C PHE A 458 11.12 8.76 6.01
N ALA A 459 10.98 7.56 5.41
CA ALA A 459 11.88 7.06 4.38
C ALA A 459 12.05 8.01 3.18
N ASN A 460 11.00 8.73 2.79
CA ASN A 460 11.09 9.69 1.69
C ASN A 460 12.07 10.84 2.00
N LEU A 461 12.15 11.27 3.27
CA LEU A 461 13.11 12.29 3.71
C LEU A 461 14.54 11.76 3.81
N VAL A 462 14.70 10.49 4.21
CA VAL A 462 16.00 9.80 4.17
C VAL A 462 16.50 9.67 2.74
N ASN A 463 15.63 9.29 1.81
CA ASN A 463 15.96 9.18 0.39
C ASN A 463 16.35 10.55 -0.19
N LEU A 464 15.66 11.62 0.20
CA LEU A 464 16.03 12.99 -0.13
C LEU A 464 17.42 13.36 0.41
N ALA A 465 17.69 13.04 1.67
CA ALA A 465 18.96 13.35 2.30
C ALA A 465 20.14 12.59 1.69
N ARG A 466 19.93 11.32 1.30
CA ARG A 466 20.94 10.52 0.60
C ARG A 466 21.15 10.95 -0.84
N ASN A 467 20.16 11.61 -1.46
CA ASN A 467 20.09 11.81 -2.91
C ASN A 467 20.24 10.48 -3.69
N ASN A 468 19.75 9.37 -3.11
CA ASN A 468 20.04 7.99 -3.57
C ASN A 468 18.89 7.30 -4.31
N THR A 469 17.79 7.98 -4.63
CA THR A 469 16.76 7.37 -5.49
C THR A 469 16.78 8.02 -6.85
N THR A 470 17.60 7.47 -7.74
CA THR A 470 17.60 7.76 -9.18
C THR A 470 16.26 7.46 -9.82
N TRP A 471 15.52 6.46 -9.31
CA TRP A 471 14.35 5.92 -10.00
C TRP A 471 12.99 6.31 -9.42
N LYS A 472 12.91 6.82 -8.19
CA LYS A 472 11.66 7.39 -7.64
C LYS A 472 11.82 8.89 -7.47
N GLN A 473 10.79 9.63 -7.86
CA GLN A 473 10.72 11.05 -7.54
C GLN A 473 10.77 11.22 -6.02
N ILE A 474 11.76 11.99 -5.56
CA ILE A 474 11.95 12.23 -4.14
C ILE A 474 10.86 13.18 -3.65
N LYS A 475 10.05 12.71 -2.70
CA LYS A 475 8.95 13.48 -2.10
C LYS A 475 9.39 14.01 -0.73
N PRO A 476 9.39 15.33 -0.45
CA PRO A 476 9.65 15.85 0.89
C PRO A 476 8.42 15.64 1.77
N THR A 477 8.07 14.39 2.09
CA THR A 477 6.84 14.01 2.78
C THR A 477 7.10 13.08 3.96
N VAL A 478 6.25 13.16 4.99
CA VAL A 478 6.03 12.07 5.95
C VAL A 478 4.77 11.31 5.55
N GLU A 479 4.86 9.99 5.50
CA GLU A 479 3.76 9.09 5.17
C GLU A 479 3.13 8.54 6.46
N PHE A 480 1.79 8.55 6.54
CA PHE A 480 1.01 8.03 7.66
C PHE A 480 0.17 6.84 7.18
N ARG A 481 0.45 5.64 7.73
CA ARG A 481 -0.11 4.36 7.28
C ARG A 481 -1.12 3.74 8.26
N GLN A 482 -1.44 4.40 9.37
CA GLN A 482 -2.28 3.82 10.43
C GLN A 482 -3.77 3.63 10.04
N HIS A 483 -4.28 4.38 9.07
CA HIS A 483 -5.71 4.36 8.79
C HIS A 483 -6.11 3.08 8.03
N ALA A 484 -7.18 2.44 8.51
CA ALA A 484 -7.77 1.30 7.81
C ALA A 484 -8.35 1.70 6.45
N CYS A 485 -8.58 0.72 5.57
CA CYS A 485 -9.32 0.95 4.33
C CYS A 485 -10.63 1.68 4.63
N THR A 486 -10.94 2.75 3.88
CA THR A 486 -12.23 3.41 3.98
C THR A 486 -12.63 4.05 2.66
N MET A 487 -13.92 3.92 2.31
CA MET A 487 -14.51 4.59 1.15
C MET A 487 -15.24 5.89 1.54
N SER A 488 -15.20 6.26 2.82
CA SER A 488 -15.85 7.47 3.32
C SER A 488 -14.92 8.68 3.18
N ALA A 489 -15.26 9.59 2.27
CA ALA A 489 -14.60 10.89 2.16
C ALA A 489 -14.67 11.69 3.47
N GLU A 490 -15.73 11.52 4.27
CA GLU A 490 -15.83 12.13 5.59
C GLU A 490 -14.81 11.55 6.58
N ALA A 491 -14.64 10.23 6.62
CA ALA A 491 -13.63 9.60 7.47
C ALA A 491 -12.21 10.06 7.08
N LEU A 492 -11.93 10.11 5.77
CA LEU A 492 -10.67 10.64 5.25
C LEU A 492 -10.47 12.12 5.62
N ASN A 493 -11.52 12.94 5.56
CA ASN A 493 -11.46 14.34 5.98
C ASN A 493 -11.01 14.48 7.43
N ARG A 494 -11.62 13.70 8.32
CA ARG A 494 -11.29 13.74 9.75
C ARG A 494 -9.88 13.23 10.00
N TRP A 495 -9.42 12.23 9.25
CA TRP A 495 -8.05 11.72 9.33
C TRP A 495 -7.02 12.74 8.87
N VAL A 496 -7.17 13.32 7.68
CA VAL A 496 -6.29 14.37 7.17
C VAL A 496 -6.28 15.57 8.12
N THR A 497 -7.44 15.94 8.67
CA THR A 497 -7.54 17.04 9.64
C THR A 497 -6.78 16.74 10.94
N LEU A 498 -6.87 15.52 11.47
CA LEU A 498 -6.09 15.13 12.66
C LEU A 498 -4.59 15.20 12.37
N LEU A 499 -4.13 14.63 11.25
CA LEU A 499 -2.72 14.61 10.87
C LEU A 499 -2.15 16.02 10.67
N GLU A 500 -2.90 16.88 9.96
CA GLU A 500 -2.52 18.27 9.79
C GLU A 500 -2.39 18.97 11.15
N ARG A 501 -3.32 18.77 12.08
CA ARG A 501 -3.25 19.40 13.41
C ARG A 501 -2.04 18.94 14.20
N VAL A 502 -1.70 17.66 14.15
CA VAL A 502 -0.47 17.13 14.76
C VAL A 502 0.77 17.83 14.18
N VAL A 503 0.84 17.94 12.86
CA VAL A 503 1.96 18.61 12.18
C VAL A 503 2.01 20.11 12.50
N ARG A 504 0.87 20.81 12.54
CA ARG A 504 0.81 22.23 12.92
C ARG A 504 1.31 22.48 14.35
N VAL A 505 1.01 21.57 15.28
CA VAL A 505 1.55 21.68 16.65
C VAL A 505 3.06 21.45 16.66
N ALA A 506 3.56 20.47 15.90
CA ALA A 506 5.00 20.24 15.75
C ALA A 506 5.72 21.46 15.16
N GLU A 507 5.16 22.08 14.11
CA GLU A 507 5.64 23.33 13.51
C GLU A 507 5.71 24.46 14.53
N LYS A 508 4.61 24.70 15.24
CA LYS A 508 4.52 25.75 16.26
C LYS A 508 5.57 25.57 17.34
N ASN A 509 5.75 24.33 17.82
CA ASN A 509 6.74 24.04 18.84
C ASN A 509 8.17 24.25 18.31
N ALA A 510 8.47 23.78 17.09
CA ALA A 510 9.78 23.99 16.48
C ALA A 510 10.13 25.48 16.30
N GLN A 511 9.16 26.30 15.86
CA GLN A 511 9.34 27.75 15.72
C GLN A 511 9.58 28.47 17.05
N GLY A 512 9.09 27.89 18.16
CA GLY A 512 9.31 28.43 19.50
C GLY A 512 10.75 28.24 20.02
N THR A 513 11.60 27.46 19.35
CA THR A 513 13.02 27.35 19.73
C THR A 513 13.73 28.63 19.36
N THR A 514 14.03 29.44 20.37
CA THR A 514 15.00 30.51 20.20
C THR A 514 16.37 29.87 19.92
N PRO A 515 17.11 30.32 18.90
CA PRO A 515 18.49 29.89 18.71
C PRO A 515 19.26 30.28 19.97
N SER A 516 19.47 29.32 20.88
CA SER A 516 20.33 29.52 22.02
C SER A 516 21.67 29.98 21.47
N GLY A 517 22.07 31.22 21.79
CA GLY A 517 23.40 31.71 21.46
C GLY A 517 24.46 30.70 21.93
N PRO A 518 25.65 30.67 21.33
CA PRO A 518 26.66 29.65 21.61
C PRO A 518 27.02 29.62 23.11
N THR A 519 26.32 28.79 23.88
CA THR A 519 26.59 28.57 25.29
C THR A 519 27.71 27.55 25.41
N ASN A 520 28.58 27.75 26.40
CA ASN A 520 29.77 26.94 26.62
C ASN A 520 29.45 25.44 26.62
N PRO A 521 30.27 24.61 25.94
CA PRO A 521 30.01 23.17 25.69
C PRO A 521 30.20 22.27 26.93
N ALA A 522 29.69 22.65 28.09
CA ALA A 522 29.69 21.76 29.25
C ALA A 522 28.70 20.59 29.04
N ASP A 523 29.03 19.40 29.52
CA ASP A 523 28.32 18.13 29.24
C ASP A 523 26.81 18.09 29.60
N ASP A 524 26.25 19.10 30.28
CA ASP A 524 24.82 19.18 30.62
C ASP A 524 23.95 19.82 29.50
N VAL A 525 24.56 20.19 28.37
CA VAL A 525 23.87 20.89 27.26
C VAL A 525 22.77 20.03 26.62
N GLN A 526 22.98 18.72 26.44
CA GLN A 526 22.02 17.87 25.73
C GLN A 526 20.73 17.64 26.54
N SER A 527 20.86 17.35 27.84
CA SER A 527 19.72 17.24 28.78
C SER A 527 18.99 18.59 28.89
N SER A 528 19.74 19.70 28.95
CA SER A 528 19.19 21.05 28.93
C SER A 528 18.37 21.34 27.67
N PHE A 529 18.84 20.92 26.48
CA PHE A 529 18.14 21.14 25.22
C PHE A 529 16.84 20.32 25.17
N ALA A 530 16.93 19.01 25.36
CA ALA A 530 15.77 18.11 25.32
C ALA A 530 14.69 18.52 26.33
N LYS A 531 15.11 18.95 27.53
CA LYS A 531 14.21 19.52 28.53
C LYS A 531 13.55 20.80 28.06
N GLY A 532 14.30 21.75 27.51
CA GLY A 532 13.75 23.01 26.99
C GLY A 532 12.74 22.80 25.85
N GLU A 533 12.96 21.80 25.01
CA GLU A 533 12.02 21.40 23.96
C GLU A 533 10.74 20.73 24.52
N CYS A 534 10.88 19.96 25.60
CA CYS A 534 9.76 19.35 26.31
C CYS A 534 8.92 20.34 27.13
N ASP A 535 9.54 21.40 27.66
CA ASP A 535 8.85 22.44 28.44
C ASP A 535 7.81 23.23 27.61
N LYS A 536 7.80 23.04 26.29
CA LYS A 536 6.79 23.59 25.37
C LYS A 536 5.46 22.84 25.40
N TYR A 537 5.44 21.63 25.97
CA TYR A 537 4.25 20.81 26.06
C TYR A 537 3.50 21.09 27.38
N PRO A 538 2.17 20.89 27.42
CA PRO A 538 1.40 21.05 28.64
C PRO A 538 1.89 20.13 29.78
N SER A 539 1.64 20.50 31.03
CA SER A 539 2.05 19.71 32.21
C SER A 539 1.37 18.34 32.30
N GLN A 540 0.23 18.15 31.62
CA GLN A 540 -0.54 16.91 31.57
C GLN A 540 -0.08 15.96 30.44
N TRP A 541 1.17 16.10 29.99
CA TRP A 541 1.73 15.35 28.87
C TRP A 541 2.40 14.04 29.33
N PRO A 542 2.21 12.91 28.64
CA PRO A 542 1.33 12.70 27.48
C PRO A 542 -0.16 12.58 27.87
N TYR A 543 -1.06 12.74 26.90
CA TYR A 543 -2.49 12.57 27.13
C TYR A 543 -2.88 11.09 27.16
N GLU A 544 -3.89 10.75 27.97
CA GLU A 544 -4.41 9.37 28.12
C GLU A 544 -5.78 9.16 27.44
N SER A 545 -6.36 10.21 26.85
CA SER A 545 -7.64 10.10 26.12
C SER A 545 -7.61 10.86 24.80
N MET A 546 -8.34 10.34 23.81
CA MET A 546 -8.48 10.99 22.51
C MET A 546 -9.21 12.33 22.60
N SER A 547 -10.20 12.45 23.50
CA SER A 547 -10.92 13.71 23.72
C SER A 547 -9.97 14.83 24.14
N ALA A 548 -9.12 14.61 25.15
CA ALA A 548 -8.18 15.61 25.62
C ALA A 548 -7.05 15.86 24.60
N PHE A 549 -6.54 14.79 23.96
CA PHE A 549 -5.55 14.91 22.89
C PHE A 549 -6.07 15.75 21.71
N CYS A 550 -7.23 15.43 21.16
CA CYS A 550 -7.81 16.18 20.04
C CYS A 550 -8.27 17.59 20.44
N GLY A 551 -8.87 17.74 21.61
CA GLY A 551 -9.51 18.99 22.00
C GLY A 551 -8.56 20.00 22.62
N GLU A 552 -7.89 19.60 23.70
CA GLU A 552 -7.06 20.49 24.50
C GLU A 552 -5.70 20.71 23.85
N PHE A 553 -5.12 19.66 23.28
CA PHE A 553 -3.79 19.74 22.67
C PHE A 553 -3.82 20.13 21.19
N LEU A 554 -4.59 19.42 20.37
CA LEU A 554 -4.66 19.69 18.93
C LEU A 554 -5.59 20.85 18.56
N GLY A 555 -6.43 21.34 19.49
CA GLY A 555 -7.37 22.43 19.24
C GLY A 555 -8.41 22.09 18.16
N MET A 556 -8.82 20.82 18.06
CA MET A 556 -9.82 20.36 17.11
C MET A 556 -11.23 20.76 17.55
N SER A 557 -12.19 20.72 16.62
CA SER A 557 -13.60 20.99 16.93
C SER A 557 -14.17 19.94 17.90
N LEU A 558 -15.22 20.29 18.66
CA LEU A 558 -15.90 19.34 19.54
C LEU A 558 -16.42 18.11 18.76
N GLU A 559 -16.87 18.32 17.53
CA GLU A 559 -17.36 17.25 16.66
C GLU A 559 -16.24 16.25 16.31
N ASP A 560 -15.05 16.74 15.96
CA ASP A 560 -13.91 15.88 15.66
C ASP A 560 -13.39 15.16 16.91
N GLN A 561 -13.37 15.84 18.06
CA GLN A 561 -13.03 15.23 19.35
C GLN A 561 -13.95 14.03 19.65
N GLN A 562 -15.26 14.24 19.50
CA GLN A 562 -16.26 13.20 19.73
C GLN A 562 -16.10 12.05 18.74
N TYR A 563 -15.84 12.35 17.47
CA TYR A 563 -15.60 11.33 16.45
C TYR A 563 -14.42 10.42 16.83
N TRP A 564 -13.26 11.00 17.16
CA TRP A 564 -12.07 10.22 17.50
C TRP A 564 -12.21 9.47 18.82
N GLN A 565 -12.85 10.06 19.82
CA GLN A 565 -13.16 9.35 21.06
C GLN A 565 -14.10 8.17 20.81
N GLN A 566 -15.15 8.32 20.00
CA GLN A 566 -16.05 7.21 19.66
C GLN A 566 -15.32 6.08 18.92
N ARG A 567 -14.40 6.42 18.01
CA ARG A 567 -13.55 5.42 17.35
C ARG A 567 -12.63 4.71 18.35
N PHE A 568 -12.03 5.44 19.28
CA PHE A 568 -11.24 4.86 20.35
C PHE A 568 -12.06 3.86 21.17
N GLU A 569 -13.24 4.27 21.65
CA GLU A 569 -14.14 3.39 22.42
C GLU A 569 -14.54 2.13 21.62
N ARG A 570 -14.67 2.25 20.29
CA ARG A 570 -15.03 1.14 19.41
C ARG A 570 -13.94 0.08 19.28
N TYR A 571 -12.67 0.46 19.27
CA TYR A 571 -11.57 -0.45 18.94
C TYR A 571 -10.52 -0.63 20.04
N LYS A 572 -10.61 0.09 21.17
CA LYS A 572 -9.63 -0.02 22.28
C LYS A 572 -9.48 -1.44 22.81
N ASP A 573 -10.56 -2.22 22.81
CA ASP A 573 -10.62 -3.60 23.30
C ASP A 573 -10.39 -4.63 22.19
N ASP A 574 -10.21 -4.19 20.94
CA ASP A 574 -9.94 -5.04 19.77
C ASP A 574 -8.43 -5.27 19.56
N ARG A 575 -7.67 -5.32 20.64
CA ARG A 575 -6.21 -5.47 20.63
C ARG A 575 -5.85 -6.81 21.29
N PRO A 576 -4.91 -7.58 20.72
CA PRO A 576 -4.34 -8.70 21.46
C PRO A 576 -3.71 -8.16 22.76
N GLU A 577 -3.82 -8.92 23.84
CA GLU A 577 -3.10 -8.58 25.07
C GLU A 577 -1.62 -8.45 24.75
N GLU A 578 -1.01 -7.32 25.09
CA GLU A 578 0.44 -7.23 25.05
C GLU A 578 0.95 -8.27 26.05
N VAL A 579 1.64 -9.30 25.56
CA VAL A 579 2.45 -10.13 26.44
C VAL A 579 3.45 -9.17 27.05
N GLY A 580 3.17 -8.76 28.28
CA GLY A 580 4.04 -7.83 28.98
C GLY A 580 5.46 -8.38 28.90
N ASP A 581 6.42 -7.49 28.63
CA ASP A 581 7.85 -7.73 28.81
C ASP A 581 8.14 -8.01 30.30
N LYS A 582 7.53 -9.05 30.86
CA LYS A 582 7.68 -9.50 32.24
C LYS A 582 9.02 -10.15 32.47
#